data_AF-A0A290WYW1-F1
#
_entry.id   AF-A0A290WYW1-F1
#
_cell.length_a   1.000
_cell.length_b   1.000
_cell.length_c   1.000
_cell.angle_alpha   90.00
_cell.angle_beta   90.00
_cell.angle_gamma   90.00
#
_symmetry.space_group_name_H-M   'P 1'
#
loop_
_entity.id
_entity.type
_entity.pdbx_description
1 polymer ?
#
loop_
_entity_poly.entity_id
_entity_poly.type
_entity_poly.pdbx_seq_one_letter_code
_entity_poly.pdbx_strand_id
1 'polypeptide(L)'
;MAISIWPTTIMGWCSNCISRWSNRNAYRLTSLSAGPPHLLTIGLMFPVEQGQREADVKPAFTNLRENYSSVAAVDQAALFGEIGWEDLIGKDSFANTCAIRVSLALIKAGIALKGRMAIRRGPFKGALIEPGQAKLAHMLASPSMFGAPEKFARDAAMAGVGQRQGLVAFFRIPGYLGGAGGHIDILLPSVGVKACGSECYWDCGEVWFWPLG
;
A
#
# COMPACT_ATOMS: atom_id res chain seq x y z
N MET A 1 27.71 39.27 -14.75
CA MET A 1 26.94 38.50 -15.74
C MET A 1 27.78 37.31 -16.16
N ALA A 2 27.41 36.12 -15.72
CA ALA A 2 28.03 34.87 -16.14
C ALA A 2 26.91 33.94 -16.58
N ILE A 3 26.94 33.56 -17.85
CA ILE A 3 25.98 32.67 -18.51
C ILE A 3 26.59 31.26 -18.40
N SER A 4 25.95 30.38 -17.63
CA SER A 4 26.32 28.97 -17.56
C SER A 4 25.29 28.14 -18.34
N ILE A 5 25.77 27.54 -19.42
CA ILE A 5 25.05 26.71 -20.37
C ILE A 5 25.11 25.27 -19.86
N TRP A 6 23.96 24.63 -19.63
CA TRP A 6 23.88 23.19 -19.35
C TRP A 6 23.62 22.41 -20.64
N PRO A 7 24.31 21.29 -20.88
CA PRO A 7 24.06 20.46 -22.05
C PRO A 7 22.80 19.60 -21.87
N THR A 8 22.00 19.58 -22.92
CA THR A 8 20.85 18.71 -23.13
C THR A 8 21.33 17.32 -23.49
N THR A 9 20.97 16.30 -22.70
CA THR A 9 21.13 14.90 -23.12
C THR A 9 19.77 14.22 -23.17
N ILE A 10 19.37 13.94 -24.41
CA ILE A 10 18.30 13.08 -24.84
C ILE A 10 18.71 11.62 -24.58
N MET A 11 17.89 10.83 -23.89
CA MET A 11 17.93 9.37 -24.02
C MET A 11 16.52 8.79 -23.89
N GLY A 12 16.13 8.07 -24.94
CA GLY A 12 14.81 7.54 -25.18
C GLY A 12 14.42 6.40 -24.23
N TRP A 13 13.12 6.30 -23.98
CA TRP A 13 12.53 5.21 -23.22
C TRP A 13 11.94 4.18 -24.18
N CYS A 14 12.49 2.97 -24.10
CA CYS A 14 12.04 1.80 -24.81
C CYS A 14 10.70 1.33 -24.21
N SER A 15 9.63 1.46 -24.97
CA SER A 15 8.30 0.95 -24.64
C SER A 15 8.21 -0.51 -25.06
N ASN A 16 8.19 -1.45 -24.12
CA ASN A 16 7.50 -2.75 -24.28
C ASN A 16 7.68 -3.64 -23.04
N CYS A 17 6.56 -3.96 -22.37
CA CYS A 17 6.29 -5.25 -21.72
C CYS A 17 4.85 -5.24 -21.20
N ILE A 18 3.88 -5.38 -22.11
CA ILE A 18 2.51 -5.80 -21.82
C ILE A 18 2.29 -7.14 -22.51
N SER A 19 2.27 -8.21 -21.73
CA SER A 19 1.76 -9.51 -22.15
C SER A 19 1.10 -10.15 -20.93
N ARG A 20 -0.23 -10.09 -20.83
CA ARG A 20 -1.18 -11.09 -21.36
C ARG A 20 -1.16 -12.36 -20.51
N TRP A 21 -2.10 -12.46 -19.56
CA TRP A 21 -2.53 -13.75 -19.03
C TRP A 21 -4.04 -13.81 -18.97
N SER A 22 -4.58 -14.73 -19.76
CA SER A 22 -5.99 -15.01 -20.00
C SER A 22 -6.39 -16.23 -19.20
N ASN A 23 -7.53 -16.11 -18.51
CA ASN A 23 -8.51 -17.12 -18.11
C ASN A 23 -8.13 -18.59 -18.18
N ARG A 24 -8.19 -19.26 -17.02
CA ARG A 24 -8.67 -20.65 -16.93
C ARG A 24 -9.63 -20.78 -15.74
N ASN A 25 -10.92 -20.82 -16.07
CA ASN A 25 -11.97 -21.39 -15.25
C ASN A 25 -12.48 -22.61 -16.03
N ALA A 26 -12.38 -23.81 -15.46
CA ALA A 26 -13.03 -25.00 -16.00
C ALA A 26 -13.33 -25.94 -14.83
N TYR A 27 -14.56 -25.82 -14.32
CA TYR A 27 -15.17 -26.75 -13.38
C TYR A 27 -15.37 -28.10 -14.05
N ARG A 28 -15.00 -29.18 -13.36
CA ARG A 28 -15.22 -30.56 -13.78
C ARG A 28 -16.42 -31.11 -13.00
N LEU A 29 -17.50 -31.43 -13.70
CA LEU A 29 -18.69 -32.12 -13.19
C LEU A 29 -18.66 -33.58 -13.62
N THR A 30 -18.72 -34.50 -12.66
CA THR A 30 -19.06 -35.94 -12.75
C THR A 30 -19.25 -36.43 -11.31
N SER A 31 -20.14 -37.33 -10.89
CA SER A 31 -21.36 -37.97 -11.39
C SER A 31 -21.93 -38.78 -10.20
N LEU A 32 -23.25 -38.78 -10.04
CA LEU A 32 -24.18 -39.70 -9.34
C LEU A 32 -23.65 -41.01 -8.71
N SER A 33 -24.09 -41.34 -7.48
CA SER A 33 -24.88 -42.55 -7.17
C SER A 33 -25.43 -42.56 -5.72
N ALA A 34 -26.63 -43.12 -5.53
CA ALA A 34 -27.40 -43.17 -4.29
C ALA A 34 -27.23 -44.49 -3.49
N GLY A 35 -27.50 -44.45 -2.17
CA GLY A 35 -27.67 -45.63 -1.30
C GLY A 35 -27.85 -45.24 0.20
N PRO A 36 -28.93 -45.65 0.91
CA PRO A 36 -29.30 -45.16 2.26
C PRO A 36 -29.10 -46.25 3.37
N PRO A 37 -29.70 -46.12 4.58
CA PRO A 37 -29.22 -45.35 5.72
C PRO A 37 -28.94 -46.24 6.95
N HIS A 38 -28.04 -45.87 7.86
CA HIS A 38 -28.07 -46.47 9.22
C HIS A 38 -27.40 -45.58 10.29
N LEU A 39 -28.15 -45.46 11.40
CA LEU A 39 -27.72 -45.35 12.80
C LEU A 39 -27.06 -44.04 13.30
N LEU A 40 -27.91 -43.25 13.98
CA LEU A 40 -27.72 -42.71 15.33
C LEU A 40 -26.27 -42.46 15.77
N THR A 41 -25.88 -41.20 15.73
CA THR A 41 -25.09 -40.60 16.82
C THR A 41 -25.56 -39.16 16.98
N ILE A 42 -26.16 -38.88 18.13
CA ILE A 42 -26.44 -37.54 18.62
C ILE A 42 -25.07 -36.93 18.93
N GLY A 43 -24.44 -36.36 17.90
CA GLY A 43 -23.27 -35.51 18.02
C GLY A 43 -23.75 -34.11 18.33
N LEU A 44 -23.34 -33.59 19.49
CA LEU A 44 -23.50 -32.20 19.89
C LEU A 44 -23.09 -31.31 18.71
N MET A 45 -24.10 -30.67 18.13
CA MET A 45 -23.97 -29.71 17.06
C MET A 45 -23.29 -28.48 17.67
N PHE A 46 -21.96 -28.48 17.69
CA PHE A 46 -21.21 -27.26 17.88
C PHE A 46 -21.69 -26.29 16.81
N PRO A 47 -22.16 -25.08 17.17
CA PRO A 47 -22.46 -24.09 16.15
C PRO A 47 -21.18 -23.84 15.38
N VAL A 48 -21.20 -24.18 14.09
CA VAL A 48 -20.28 -23.60 13.12
C VAL A 48 -20.47 -22.10 13.30
N GLU A 49 -19.46 -21.42 13.85
CA GLU A 49 -19.39 -19.96 13.86
C GLU A 49 -19.25 -19.49 12.40
N GLN A 50 -20.35 -19.57 11.65
CA GLN A 50 -20.59 -18.79 10.46
C GLN A 50 -20.72 -17.35 10.92
N GLY A 51 -19.58 -16.66 10.98
CA GLY A 51 -19.57 -15.33 11.56
C GLY A 51 -18.19 -14.73 11.77
N GLN A 52 -17.17 -15.12 11.01
CA GLN A 52 -16.18 -14.11 10.65
C GLN A 52 -16.89 -13.10 9.77
N ARG A 53 -17.54 -12.14 10.43
CA ARG A 53 -17.80 -10.83 9.84
C ARG A 53 -16.51 -10.44 9.15
N GLU A 54 -16.67 -9.96 7.93
CA GLU A 54 -15.72 -9.13 7.21
C GLU A 54 -15.25 -8.04 8.20
N ALA A 55 -14.25 -8.40 9.01
CA ALA A 55 -13.68 -7.54 10.03
C ALA A 55 -13.05 -6.41 9.24
N ASP A 56 -13.41 -5.20 9.62
CA ASP A 56 -12.92 -3.94 9.06
C ASP A 56 -11.45 -4.10 8.65
N VAL A 57 -11.20 -4.17 7.33
CA VAL A 57 -9.88 -4.54 6.76
C VAL A 57 -8.82 -3.47 7.06
N LYS A 58 -9.23 -2.37 7.71
CA LYS A 58 -8.40 -1.28 8.16
C LYS A 58 -7.78 -1.59 9.52
N PRO A 59 -6.44 -1.54 9.65
CA PRO A 59 -5.80 -1.64 10.96
C PRO A 59 -6.12 -0.39 11.79
N ALA A 60 -6.12 -0.53 13.10
CA ALA A 60 -6.08 0.62 14.00
C ALA A 60 -4.86 1.50 13.67
N PHE A 61 -5.02 2.81 13.72
CA PHE A 61 -3.95 3.75 13.39
C PHE A 61 -2.73 3.57 14.29
N THR A 62 -2.95 3.28 15.58
CA THR A 62 -1.88 3.02 16.55
C THR A 62 -1.01 1.83 16.12
N ASN A 63 -1.63 0.71 15.75
CA ASN A 63 -0.94 -0.48 15.27
C ASN A 63 -0.17 -0.19 13.96
N LEU A 64 -0.77 0.55 13.03
CA LEU A 64 -0.08 0.95 11.80
C LEU A 64 1.13 1.84 12.10
N ARG A 65 0.97 2.82 12.99
CA ARG A 65 2.01 3.78 13.37
C ARG A 65 3.19 3.11 14.07
N GLU A 66 2.93 2.21 15.02
CA GLU A 66 3.98 1.46 15.75
C GLU A 66 4.86 0.64 14.80
N ASN A 67 4.29 0.20 13.67
CA ASN A 67 4.98 -0.60 12.66
C ASN A 67 5.56 0.23 11.50
N TYR A 68 5.35 1.56 11.48
CA TYR A 68 5.81 2.43 10.41
C TYR A 68 7.23 2.92 10.64
N SER A 69 8.15 2.49 9.78
CA SER A 69 9.53 2.95 9.77
C SER A 69 9.66 4.23 8.95
N SER A 70 9.70 5.40 9.61
CA SER A 70 9.90 6.69 8.93
C SER A 70 11.31 6.82 8.34
N VAL A 71 11.47 7.72 7.37
CA VAL A 71 12.80 8.04 6.80
C VAL A 71 13.78 8.60 7.82
N ALA A 72 13.28 9.25 8.88
CA ALA A 72 14.11 9.79 9.96
C ALA A 72 14.61 8.70 10.92
N ALA A 73 13.85 7.62 11.10
CA ALA A 73 14.18 6.54 12.03
C ALA A 73 14.96 5.39 11.37
N VAL A 74 14.65 5.09 10.11
CA VAL A 74 15.25 3.97 9.38
C VAL A 74 15.65 4.46 7.99
N ASP A 75 16.95 4.49 7.71
CA ASP A 75 17.44 4.86 6.40
C ASP A 75 17.10 3.81 5.32
N GLN A 76 17.38 4.13 4.06
CA GLN A 76 17.08 3.23 2.94
C GLN A 76 17.86 1.91 3.00
N ALA A 77 19.13 1.95 3.40
CA ALA A 77 19.98 0.76 3.43
C ALA A 77 19.49 -0.22 4.50
N ALA A 78 19.15 0.28 5.69
CA ALA A 78 18.57 -0.50 6.77
C ALA A 78 17.20 -1.07 6.37
N LEU A 79 16.33 -0.27 5.74
CA LEU A 79 15.03 -0.75 5.23
C LEU A 79 15.22 -1.90 4.24
N PHE A 80 16.10 -1.76 3.26
CA PHE A 80 16.34 -2.81 2.28
C PHE A 80 17.03 -4.04 2.87
N GLY A 81 17.92 -3.87 3.87
CA GLY A 81 18.49 -4.97 4.63
C GLY A 81 17.42 -5.78 5.40
N GLU A 82 16.45 -5.08 6.00
CA GLU A 82 15.33 -5.73 6.71
C GLU A 82 14.53 -6.65 5.79
N ILE A 83 14.19 -6.17 4.58
CA ILE A 83 13.35 -6.92 3.64
C ILE A 83 14.14 -7.80 2.65
N GLY A 84 15.48 -7.81 2.74
CA GLY A 84 16.39 -8.64 1.94
C GLY A 84 16.56 -8.20 0.48
N TRP A 85 16.54 -6.90 0.22
CA TRP A 85 16.69 -6.27 -1.10
C TRP A 85 17.88 -5.30 -1.15
N GLU A 86 18.99 -5.67 -0.50
CA GLU A 86 20.22 -4.88 -0.48
C GLU A 86 20.76 -4.59 -1.90
N ASP A 87 20.43 -5.45 -2.87
CA ASP A 87 20.78 -5.28 -4.29
C ASP A 87 20.08 -4.09 -4.97
N LEU A 88 19.11 -3.45 -4.30
CA LEU A 88 18.41 -2.25 -4.80
C LEU A 88 18.96 -0.94 -4.23
N ILE A 89 19.88 -1.00 -3.26
CA ILE A 89 20.49 0.19 -2.68
C ILE A 89 21.24 0.96 -3.78
N GLY A 90 21.02 2.27 -3.84
CA GLY A 90 21.64 3.16 -4.83
C GLY A 90 21.02 3.12 -6.24
N LYS A 91 19.96 2.34 -6.47
CA LYS A 91 19.22 2.38 -7.75
C LYS A 91 18.17 3.49 -7.71
N ASP A 92 18.25 4.45 -8.64
CA ASP A 92 17.33 5.59 -8.72
C ASP A 92 15.84 5.18 -8.75
N SER A 93 15.53 4.07 -9.42
CA SER A 93 14.16 3.53 -9.49
C SER A 93 13.59 3.10 -8.13
N PHE A 94 14.43 2.97 -7.10
CA PHE A 94 14.09 2.60 -5.73
C PHE A 94 14.49 3.66 -4.70
N ALA A 95 14.91 4.85 -5.16
CA ALA A 95 15.21 5.99 -4.31
C ALA A 95 13.99 6.38 -3.45
N ASN A 96 12.79 6.36 -4.05
CA ASN A 96 11.55 6.56 -3.30
C ASN A 96 11.11 5.29 -2.58
N THR A 97 11.09 5.35 -1.25
CA THR A 97 10.71 4.22 -0.38
C THR A 97 9.34 4.38 0.28
N CYS A 98 8.57 5.43 -0.03
CA CYS A 98 7.32 5.74 0.68
C CYS A 98 6.32 4.57 0.68
N ALA A 99 6.03 4.02 -0.51
CA ALA A 99 5.09 2.91 -0.65
C ALA A 99 5.64 1.59 -0.08
N ILE A 100 6.97 1.41 -0.06
CA ILE A 100 7.61 0.26 0.60
C ILE A 100 7.39 0.35 2.10
N ARG A 101 7.60 1.52 2.71
CA ARG A 101 7.42 1.77 4.15
C ARG A 101 5.96 1.57 4.57
N VAL A 102 5.01 2.15 3.82
CA VAL A 102 3.58 1.95 4.08
C VAL A 102 3.18 0.49 3.88
N SER A 103 3.64 -0.17 2.82
CA SER A 103 3.36 -1.60 2.59
C SER A 103 3.87 -2.47 3.73
N LEU A 104 5.10 -2.23 4.18
CA LEU A 104 5.71 -2.99 5.28
C LEU A 104 4.98 -2.76 6.60
N ALA A 105 4.59 -1.51 6.90
CA ALA A 105 3.80 -1.20 8.09
C ALA A 105 2.43 -1.92 8.08
N LEU A 106 1.76 -1.95 6.93
CA LEU A 106 0.50 -2.67 6.74
C LEU A 106 0.69 -4.18 6.95
N ILE A 107 1.73 -4.78 6.37
CA ILE A 107 2.04 -6.21 6.52
C ILE A 107 2.30 -6.54 7.99
N LYS A 108 3.11 -5.73 8.69
CA LYS A 108 3.39 -5.89 10.12
C LYS A 108 2.14 -5.73 10.99
N ALA A 109 1.19 -4.89 10.56
CA ALA A 109 -0.12 -4.72 11.19
C ALA A 109 -1.14 -5.81 10.83
N GLY A 110 -0.75 -6.86 10.09
CA GLY A 110 -1.59 -8.00 9.74
C GLY A 110 -2.37 -7.87 8.43
N ILE A 111 -2.11 -6.82 7.63
CA ILE A 111 -2.79 -6.60 6.36
C ILE A 111 -2.02 -7.25 5.20
N ALA A 112 -2.65 -8.23 4.55
CA ALA A 112 -2.10 -8.87 3.36
C ALA A 112 -2.29 -8.00 2.11
N LEU A 113 -1.19 -7.69 1.40
CA LEU A 113 -1.22 -6.92 0.16
C LEU A 113 -1.00 -7.82 -1.06
N LYS A 114 -1.55 -7.38 -2.20
CA LYS A 114 -1.33 -8.02 -3.52
C LYS A 114 -0.22 -7.30 -4.29
N GLY A 115 0.91 -7.10 -3.61
CA GLY A 115 2.05 -6.35 -4.12
C GLY A 115 2.85 -7.04 -5.23
N ARG A 116 3.96 -6.43 -5.62
CA ARG A 116 4.85 -6.91 -6.70
C ARG A 116 6.24 -7.32 -6.22
N MET A 117 6.58 -7.01 -4.98
CA MET A 117 7.91 -7.19 -4.42
C MET A 117 7.83 -8.11 -3.21
N ALA A 118 8.29 -9.36 -3.34
CA ALA A 118 8.29 -10.30 -2.22
C ALA A 118 9.35 -9.92 -1.17
N ILE A 119 8.99 -9.90 0.11
CA ILE A 119 9.96 -9.80 1.21
C ILE A 119 10.82 -11.07 1.19
N ARG A 120 12.15 -10.90 1.17
CA ARG A 120 13.12 -12.00 1.01
C ARG A 120 13.69 -12.50 2.34
N ARG A 121 13.54 -11.74 3.42
CA ARG A 121 14.14 -12.00 4.73
C ARG A 121 13.19 -11.67 5.89
N GLY A 122 13.43 -12.29 7.05
CA GLY A 122 12.73 -11.98 8.28
C GLY A 122 11.38 -12.70 8.44
N PRO A 123 10.60 -12.35 9.49
CA PRO A 123 9.37 -13.06 9.86
C PRO A 123 8.25 -12.94 8.81
N PHE A 124 8.31 -11.91 7.95
CA PHE A 124 7.34 -11.68 6.87
C PHE A 124 7.83 -12.15 5.50
N LYS A 125 8.87 -13.00 5.44
CA LYS A 125 9.38 -13.56 4.19
C LYS A 125 8.24 -14.18 3.37
N GLY A 126 8.16 -13.80 2.09
CA GLY A 126 7.12 -14.23 1.16
C GLY A 126 5.91 -13.29 1.07
N ALA A 127 5.67 -12.41 2.05
CA ALA A 127 4.64 -11.38 1.93
C ALA A 127 5.01 -10.37 0.82
N LEU A 128 4.00 -9.77 0.19
CA LEU A 128 4.18 -8.92 -1.00
C LEU A 128 4.05 -7.44 -0.66
N ILE A 129 5.09 -6.67 -0.95
CA ILE A 129 5.13 -5.21 -0.90
C ILE A 129 4.72 -4.62 -2.26
N GLU A 130 3.98 -3.51 -2.26
CA GLU A 130 3.75 -2.70 -3.45
C GLU A 130 4.66 -1.46 -3.41
N PRO A 131 5.77 -1.42 -4.18
CA PRO A 131 6.73 -0.32 -4.12
C PRO A 131 6.27 0.94 -4.86
N GLY A 132 5.19 0.88 -5.66
CA GLY A 132 4.67 2.02 -6.41
C GLY A 132 3.54 2.73 -5.67
N GLN A 133 3.75 4.00 -5.33
CA GLN A 133 2.77 4.83 -4.61
C GLN A 133 1.36 4.78 -5.19
N ALA A 134 1.18 5.14 -6.47
CA ALA A 134 -0.14 5.20 -7.08
C ALA A 134 -0.82 3.82 -7.08
N LYS A 135 -0.06 2.76 -7.38
CA LYS A 135 -0.60 1.40 -7.41
C LYS A 135 -1.01 0.91 -6.01
N LEU A 136 -0.25 1.26 -4.97
CA LEU A 136 -0.63 1.00 -3.58
C LEU A 136 -1.91 1.76 -3.22
N ALA A 137 -1.99 3.05 -3.52
CA ALA A 137 -3.18 3.87 -3.26
C ALA A 137 -4.44 3.32 -3.95
N HIS A 138 -4.33 2.89 -5.21
CA HIS A 138 -5.43 2.25 -5.93
C HIS A 138 -5.80 0.87 -5.34
N MET A 139 -4.84 0.09 -4.87
CA MET A 139 -5.10 -1.18 -4.19
C MET A 139 -5.90 -0.96 -2.90
N LEU A 140 -5.49 0.02 -2.10
CA LEU A 140 -6.20 0.41 -0.87
C LEU A 140 -7.61 0.94 -1.17
N ALA A 141 -7.78 1.67 -2.27
CA ALA A 141 -9.08 2.18 -2.70
C ALA A 141 -10.09 1.09 -3.13
N SER A 142 -9.65 -0.17 -3.28
CA SER A 142 -10.55 -1.25 -3.68
C SER A 142 -11.54 -1.60 -2.55
N PRO A 143 -12.78 -2.02 -2.89
CA PRO A 143 -13.78 -2.43 -1.89
C PRO A 143 -13.32 -3.56 -0.97
N SER A 144 -12.46 -4.46 -1.48
CA SER A 144 -11.89 -5.58 -0.71
C SER A 144 -10.73 -5.18 0.22
N MET A 145 -10.37 -3.89 0.25
CA MET A 145 -9.32 -3.35 1.11
C MET A 145 -9.92 -2.23 1.97
N PHE A 146 -9.49 -0.99 1.81
CA PHE A 146 -9.92 0.12 2.67
C PHE A 146 -11.16 0.83 2.12
N GLY A 147 -11.60 0.49 0.91
CA GLY A 147 -12.66 1.18 0.21
C GLY A 147 -12.24 2.56 -0.30
N ALA A 148 -13.20 3.29 -0.86
CA ALA A 148 -12.95 4.60 -1.47
C ALA A 148 -12.34 5.59 -0.45
N PRO A 149 -11.23 6.28 -0.80
CA PRO A 149 -10.72 7.39 0.00
C PRO A 149 -11.62 8.62 -0.12
N GLU A 150 -11.52 9.49 0.86
CA GLU A 150 -11.89 10.89 0.69
C GLU A 150 -10.87 11.57 -0.22
N LYS A 151 -11.35 12.28 -1.24
CA LYS A 151 -10.48 12.93 -2.23
C LYS A 151 -10.64 14.43 -2.14
N PHE A 152 -9.52 15.13 -2.12
CA PHE A 152 -9.49 16.58 -2.03
C PHE A 152 -8.61 17.18 -3.12
N ALA A 153 -9.08 18.30 -3.69
CA ALA A 153 -8.20 19.22 -4.39
C ALA A 153 -7.22 19.87 -3.40
N ARG A 154 -6.08 20.36 -3.91
CA ARG A 154 -5.01 21.02 -3.15
C ARG A 154 -5.54 21.94 -2.04
N ASP A 155 -6.35 22.93 -2.42
CA ASP A 155 -6.76 24.01 -1.52
C ASP A 155 -7.79 23.56 -0.48
N ALA A 156 -8.46 22.43 -0.72
CA ALA A 156 -9.46 21.84 0.18
C ALA A 156 -8.87 20.78 1.12
N ALA A 157 -7.68 20.24 0.82
CA ALA A 157 -7.16 19.06 1.50
C ALA A 157 -6.93 19.26 3.00
N MET A 158 -6.28 20.36 3.39
CA MET A 158 -5.97 20.63 4.80
C MET A 158 -7.24 20.79 5.66
N ALA A 159 -8.23 21.52 5.14
CA ALA A 159 -9.51 21.72 5.82
C ALA A 159 -10.35 20.43 5.84
N GLY A 160 -10.41 19.73 4.71
CA GLY A 160 -11.18 18.50 4.56
C GLY A 160 -10.67 17.38 5.47
N VAL A 161 -9.35 17.17 5.53
CA VAL A 161 -8.72 16.20 6.44
C VAL A 161 -8.95 16.60 7.90
N GLY A 162 -8.82 17.89 8.23
CA GLY A 162 -9.06 18.38 9.59
C GLY A 162 -8.09 17.75 10.60
N GLN A 163 -8.57 17.42 11.80
CA GLN A 163 -7.75 16.90 12.91
C GLN A 163 -7.52 15.37 12.87
N ARG A 164 -7.95 14.72 11.79
CA ARG A 164 -8.00 13.26 11.69
C ARG A 164 -6.63 12.66 11.38
N GLN A 165 -6.51 11.38 11.70
CA GLN A 165 -5.34 10.56 11.44
C GLN A 165 -5.69 9.45 10.45
N GLY A 166 -4.68 8.88 9.79
CA GLY A 166 -4.92 7.80 8.86
C GLY A 166 -3.82 7.63 7.82
N LEU A 167 -4.19 7.09 6.66
CA LEU A 167 -3.31 7.05 5.48
C LEU A 167 -3.61 8.23 4.57
N VAL A 168 -2.56 8.80 4.00
CA VAL A 168 -2.66 9.91 3.05
C VAL A 168 -1.81 9.63 1.82
N ALA A 169 -2.35 9.88 0.63
CA ALA A 169 -1.64 9.78 -0.63
C ALA A 169 -1.74 11.12 -1.38
N PHE A 170 -0.58 11.67 -1.73
CA PHE A 170 -0.42 12.90 -2.49
C PHE A 170 -0.08 12.54 -3.94
N PHE A 171 -0.86 13.06 -4.89
CA PHE A 171 -0.70 12.80 -6.31
C PHE A 171 -0.24 14.03 -7.06
N ARG A 172 0.58 13.83 -8.11
CA ARG A 172 1.05 14.89 -9.01
C ARG A 172 1.78 16.00 -8.25
N ILE A 173 2.83 15.62 -7.53
CA ILE A 173 3.68 16.56 -6.80
C ILE A 173 4.54 17.33 -7.81
N PRO A 174 4.50 18.68 -7.84
CA PRO A 174 5.34 19.48 -8.75
C PRO A 174 6.83 19.16 -8.61
N GLY A 175 7.53 19.03 -9.74
CA GLY A 175 8.96 18.70 -9.78
C GLY A 175 9.31 17.24 -9.45
N TYR A 176 8.35 16.44 -8.97
CA TYR A 176 8.60 15.05 -8.61
C TYR A 176 8.29 14.09 -9.76
N LEU A 177 9.31 13.38 -10.26
CA LEU A 177 9.21 12.50 -11.45
C LEU A 177 8.53 13.21 -12.64
N GLY A 178 8.94 14.44 -12.93
CA GLY A 178 8.34 15.25 -14.00
C GLY A 178 6.90 15.70 -13.75
N GLY A 179 6.46 15.74 -12.48
CA GLY A 179 5.09 16.11 -12.09
C GLY A 179 4.10 14.94 -12.11
N ALA A 180 4.54 13.74 -12.50
CA ALA A 180 3.71 12.53 -12.47
C ALA A 180 3.87 11.73 -11.17
N GLY A 181 4.87 12.04 -10.35
CA GLY A 181 5.16 11.34 -9.10
C GLY A 181 4.16 11.68 -8.00
N GLY A 182 4.15 10.82 -6.97
CA GLY A 182 3.34 10.98 -5.77
C GLY A 182 4.04 10.44 -4.54
N HIS A 183 3.42 10.69 -3.38
CA HIS A 183 3.89 10.23 -2.07
C HIS A 183 2.73 9.57 -1.31
N ILE A 184 2.99 8.52 -0.55
CA ILE A 184 2.00 7.92 0.36
C ILE A 184 2.64 7.77 1.74
N ASP A 185 1.90 8.16 2.76
CA ASP A 185 2.40 8.23 4.13
C ASP A 185 1.28 7.95 5.13
N ILE A 186 1.66 7.82 6.40
CA ILE A 186 0.72 7.95 7.51
C ILE A 186 0.58 9.43 7.89
N LEU A 187 -0.63 9.85 8.22
CA LEU A 187 -0.93 11.18 8.73
C LEU A 187 -1.18 11.10 10.24
N LEU A 188 -0.35 11.79 11.02
CA LEU A 188 -0.45 11.83 12.47
C LEU A 188 -1.60 12.77 12.91
N PRO A 189 -2.28 12.47 14.03
CA PRO A 189 -3.20 13.41 14.63
C PRO A 189 -2.42 14.66 15.06
N SER A 190 -2.90 15.85 14.69
CA SER A 190 -2.19 17.09 15.02
C SER A 190 -3.13 18.28 15.13
N VAL A 191 -3.21 18.87 16.33
CA VAL A 191 -3.84 20.16 16.64
C VAL A 191 -2.92 21.29 16.18
N GLY A 192 -2.91 21.54 14.87
CA GLY A 192 -2.07 22.57 14.25
C GLY A 192 -1.45 22.08 12.94
N VAL A 193 -0.12 22.10 12.86
CA VAL A 193 0.63 21.71 11.65
C VAL A 193 0.45 20.22 11.38
N LYS A 194 -0.12 19.87 10.22
CA LYS A 194 -0.31 18.48 9.83
C LYS A 194 1.04 17.82 9.57
N ALA A 195 1.31 16.75 10.30
CA ALA A 195 2.57 16.01 10.26
C ALA A 195 2.33 14.61 9.70
N CYS A 196 3.18 14.21 8.76
CA CYS A 196 3.20 12.88 8.20
C CYS A 196 4.28 12.04 8.91
N GLY A 197 4.20 10.72 8.78
CA GLY A 197 5.19 9.83 9.37
C GLY A 197 6.60 10.09 8.82
N SER A 198 6.72 10.40 7.52
CA SER A 198 7.96 10.85 6.90
C SER A 198 7.86 12.29 6.41
N GLU A 199 6.95 12.58 5.49
CA GLU A 199 6.86 13.90 4.85
C GLU A 199 5.48 14.15 4.25
N CYS A 200 4.99 15.39 4.36
CA CYS A 200 3.72 15.79 3.75
C CYS A 200 3.94 16.66 2.52
N TYR A 201 3.19 16.39 1.45
CA TYR A 201 3.27 17.13 0.19
C TYR A 201 1.94 17.81 -0.12
N TRP A 202 1.57 18.80 0.70
CA TRP A 202 0.31 19.53 0.55
C TRP A 202 0.25 20.35 -0.75
N ASP A 203 1.39 20.78 -1.28
CA ASP A 203 1.52 21.34 -2.63
C ASP A 203 1.52 20.21 -3.67
N CYS A 204 0.36 19.59 -3.90
CA CYS A 204 0.16 18.53 -4.89
C CYS A 204 -1.12 18.76 -5.71
N GLY A 205 -1.38 17.90 -6.69
CA GLY A 205 -2.54 18.02 -7.57
C GLY A 205 -3.81 17.36 -7.03
N GLU A 206 -3.71 16.41 -6.10
CA GLU A 206 -4.84 15.74 -5.45
C GLU A 206 -4.37 14.99 -4.19
N VAL A 207 -5.20 15.00 -3.15
CA VAL A 207 -4.96 14.27 -1.90
C VAL A 207 -6.03 13.21 -1.73
N TRP A 208 -5.62 11.96 -1.48
CA TRP A 208 -6.50 10.87 -1.07
C TRP A 208 -6.26 10.59 0.41
N PHE A 209 -7.34 10.43 1.17
CA PHE A 209 -7.28 10.22 2.60
C PHE A 209 -8.18 9.05 3.03
N TRP A 210 -7.63 8.15 3.84
CA TRP A 210 -8.39 7.12 4.53
C TRP A 210 -8.30 7.39 6.04
N PRO A 211 -9.38 7.85 6.70
CA PRO A 211 -9.36 7.99 8.15
C PRO A 211 -9.21 6.62 8.79
N LEU A 212 -8.35 6.53 9.81
CA LEU A 212 -8.14 5.33 10.63
C LEU A 212 -8.38 5.69 12.10
N GLY A 213 -9.11 4.80 12.80
CA GLY A 213 -9.40 4.90 14.23
C GLY A 213 -8.19 4.58 15.09
#